data_AF-A0A819BQX5-F1
#
_entry.id   AF-A0A819BQX5-F1
#
_cell.length_a   1.000
_cell.length_b   1.000
_cell.length_c   1.000
_cell.angle_alpha   90.00
_cell.angle_beta   90.00
_cell.angle_gamma   90.00
#
_symmetry.space_group_name_H-M   'P 1'
#
loop_
_entity.id
_entity.type
_entity.pdbx_description
1 polymer ?
#
loop_
_entity_poly.entity_id
_entity_poly.type
_entity_poly.pdbx_seq_one_letter_code
_entity_poly.pdbx_strand_id
1 'polypeptide(L)'
;MNKRSTPGSQQQRPSASYRSSSVDVPRSANRSLVPTNSRNNALERVAKNPIRFHEENGMMVPDGYTARQIRPAARADVVTMARAMNHDFAPKAKAMFQSEIDAAHEAIEKDLYISYRQPGKDFDCYRIGSNGKCFCGHTLSEHVKFTGKVNRLKCQAASCTCDAFAYVPSRPDEVGEFWLTKRPGFDASTWRAKCKCGHPHDRHEPKHKRCKECSCSNFISNFSCAACNNHWEQHETFFERGSEREQQKLPTGEFYMPFSELPDMQQVILTGSDAHMPSPYLDAAPRRPSIQQSGDIRGRAAALQTSNRAAIGYEQQPNPSIRNDRSTNANNRSPVRGPLRGSHRATEE
;
A
#
# COMPACT_ATOMS: atom_id res chain seq x y z
N MET A 1 -51.07 59.26 -34.61
CA MET A 1 -50.53 60.59 -34.19
C MET A 1 -49.88 60.38 -32.83
N ASN A 2 -48.64 60.77 -32.52
CA ASN A 2 -47.63 61.63 -33.15
C ASN A 2 -46.20 61.11 -32.80
N LYS A 3 -45.19 61.37 -33.67
CA LYS A 3 -43.80 61.89 -33.39
C LYS A 3 -43.00 61.30 -32.18
N ARG A 4 -41.67 61.09 -32.16
CA ARG A 4 -40.44 61.38 -32.94
C ARG A 4 -39.34 60.41 -32.41
N SER A 5 -38.36 59.90 -33.15
CA SER A 5 -37.13 60.54 -33.69
C SER A 5 -36.09 61.01 -32.65
N THR A 6 -35.06 60.17 -32.42
CA THR A 6 -33.60 60.49 -32.23
C THR A 6 -33.16 61.50 -31.14
N PRO A 7 -31.84 61.78 -30.93
CA PRO A 7 -30.78 60.84 -30.54
C PRO A 7 -29.85 61.35 -29.39
N GLY A 8 -29.05 60.44 -28.81
CA GLY A 8 -27.64 60.65 -28.42
C GLY A 8 -27.24 61.68 -27.33
N SER A 9 -26.34 61.25 -26.45
CA SER A 9 -25.22 62.11 -25.99
C SER A 9 -24.00 61.24 -25.63
N GLN A 10 -22.82 61.70 -26.06
CA GLN A 10 -21.53 61.17 -25.62
C GLN A 10 -21.17 61.83 -24.29
N GLN A 11 -20.47 61.12 -23.40
CA GLN A 11 -19.43 61.76 -22.58
C GLN A 11 -18.30 60.78 -22.26
N GLN A 12 -17.12 61.35 -22.03
CA GLN A 12 -15.83 60.69 -22.24
C GLN A 12 -15.24 60.09 -20.95
N ARG A 13 -14.19 59.29 -21.15
CA ARG A 13 -13.38 58.64 -20.10
C ARG A 13 -12.79 59.65 -19.10
N PRO A 14 -12.39 59.16 -17.92
CA PRO A 14 -10.94 59.17 -17.65
C PRO A 14 -10.38 57.77 -17.45
N SER A 15 -9.13 57.60 -17.86
CA SER A 15 -8.34 56.38 -17.72
C SER A 15 -7.55 56.37 -16.40
N ALA A 16 -7.69 55.31 -15.61
CA ALA A 16 -6.76 54.97 -14.54
C ALA A 16 -6.25 53.54 -14.75
N SER A 17 -4.93 53.37 -14.85
CA SER A 17 -4.30 52.07 -15.05
C SER A 17 -4.09 51.37 -13.71
N TYR A 18 -4.62 50.17 -13.54
CA TYR A 18 -4.30 49.31 -12.39
C TYR A 18 -3.42 48.15 -12.85
N ARG A 19 -2.20 48.07 -12.31
CA ARG A 19 -1.29 46.95 -12.58
C ARG A 19 -1.85 45.68 -11.95
N SER A 20 -1.96 44.61 -12.75
CA SER A 20 -2.25 43.28 -12.22
C SER A 20 -1.01 42.78 -11.47
N SER A 21 -1.14 42.55 -10.17
CA SER A 21 -0.15 41.85 -9.36
C SER A 21 -0.60 40.40 -9.20
N SER A 22 0.15 39.46 -9.79
CA SER A 22 -0.06 38.03 -9.62
C SER A 22 0.19 37.62 -8.17
N VAL A 23 -0.79 36.99 -7.54
CA VAL A 23 -0.61 36.36 -6.21
C VAL A 23 -0.05 34.97 -6.41
N ASP A 24 1.22 34.78 -6.05
CA ASP A 24 1.90 33.49 -6.09
C ASP A 24 1.35 32.52 -5.04
N VAL A 25 1.03 31.30 -5.48
CA VAL A 25 0.69 30.18 -4.59
C VAL A 25 2.00 29.49 -4.16
N PRO A 26 2.31 29.38 -2.85
CA PRO A 26 3.55 28.75 -2.39
C PRO A 26 3.55 27.25 -2.70
N ARG A 27 4.31 26.89 -3.73
CA ARG A 27 4.53 25.51 -4.18
C ARG A 27 5.38 24.77 -3.14
N SER A 28 4.76 23.97 -2.28
CA SER A 28 5.47 23.20 -1.24
C SER A 28 6.58 22.34 -1.85
N ALA A 29 7.82 22.73 -1.61
CA ALA A 29 8.98 22.10 -2.21
C ALA A 29 9.42 20.89 -1.38
N ASN A 30 8.86 19.72 -1.68
CA ASN A 30 9.49 18.44 -1.37
C ASN A 30 10.78 18.25 -2.20
N ARG A 31 11.80 19.07 -1.90
CA ARG A 31 13.19 18.77 -2.22
C ARG A 31 13.78 18.04 -1.02
N SER A 32 14.10 16.77 -1.21
CA SER A 32 15.02 16.06 -0.31
C SER A 32 16.32 16.86 -0.22
N LEU A 33 16.54 17.53 0.91
CA LEU A 33 17.77 18.27 1.19
C LEU A 33 18.89 17.25 1.48
N VAL A 34 19.43 16.67 0.41
CA VAL A 34 20.76 16.04 0.45
C VAL A 34 21.74 17.17 0.79
N PRO A 35 22.52 17.08 1.88
CA PRO A 35 23.51 18.10 2.21
C PRO A 35 24.44 18.34 1.02
N THR A 36 24.63 19.60 0.62
CA THR A 36 25.44 19.96 -0.56
C THR A 36 26.86 19.42 -0.48
N ASN A 37 27.44 19.37 0.73
CA ASN A 37 28.75 18.75 1.00
C ASN A 37 28.79 17.24 0.70
N SER A 38 27.68 16.51 0.78
CA SER A 38 27.62 15.08 0.45
C SER A 38 27.70 14.86 -1.07
N ARG A 39 27.14 15.79 -1.87
CA ARG A 39 27.16 15.72 -3.33
C ARG A 39 28.57 15.94 -3.89
N ASN A 40 29.29 16.93 -3.34
CA ASN A 40 30.69 17.20 -3.72
C ASN A 40 31.61 16.04 -3.31
N ASN A 41 31.45 15.49 -2.09
CA ASN A 41 32.20 14.31 -1.65
C ASN A 41 31.93 13.06 -2.51
N ALA A 42 30.69 12.85 -2.95
CA ALA A 42 30.36 11.72 -3.84
C ALA A 42 31.01 11.87 -5.22
N LEU A 43 30.96 13.08 -5.82
CA LEU A 43 31.60 13.36 -7.10
C LEU A 43 33.12 13.27 -7.01
N GLU A 44 33.74 13.77 -5.93
CA GLU A 44 35.19 13.58 -5.71
C GLU A 44 35.58 12.11 -5.56
N ARG A 45 34.77 11.29 -4.87
CA ARG A 45 35.06 9.85 -4.72
C ARG A 45 34.99 9.12 -6.06
N VAL A 46 34.01 9.44 -6.90
CA VAL A 46 33.88 8.90 -8.26
C VAL A 46 35.02 9.36 -9.17
N ALA A 47 35.49 10.61 -9.02
CA ALA A 47 36.65 11.13 -9.76
C ALA A 47 37.98 10.51 -9.32
N LYS A 48 38.14 10.21 -8.02
CA LYS A 48 39.37 9.63 -7.44
C LYS A 48 39.48 8.13 -7.68
N ASN A 49 38.36 7.40 -7.66
CA ASN A 49 38.28 5.97 -7.99
C ASN A 49 37.25 5.75 -9.11
N PRO A 50 37.65 5.86 -10.40
CA PRO A 50 36.76 5.53 -11.50
C PRO A 50 36.37 4.05 -11.43
N ILE A 51 35.07 3.78 -11.56
CA ILE A 51 34.55 2.42 -11.68
C ILE A 51 35.11 1.83 -12.98
N ARG A 52 36.03 0.88 -12.84
CA ARG A 52 36.56 0.09 -13.94
C ARG A 52 35.55 -0.98 -14.32
N PHE A 53 35.60 -1.43 -15.57
CA PHE A 53 34.76 -2.50 -16.08
C PHE A 53 35.63 -3.51 -16.82
N HIS A 54 35.32 -4.78 -16.68
CA HIS A 54 35.86 -5.87 -17.47
C HIS A 54 34.72 -6.58 -18.21
N GLU A 55 35.05 -7.36 -19.23
CA GLU A 55 34.09 -8.17 -19.95
C GLU A 55 34.01 -9.57 -19.34
N GLU A 56 32.84 -9.97 -18.86
CA GLU A 56 32.56 -11.31 -18.34
C GLU A 56 31.33 -11.87 -19.07
N ASN A 57 31.46 -13.02 -19.74
CA ASN A 57 30.37 -13.69 -20.47
C ASN A 57 29.64 -12.77 -21.49
N GLY A 58 30.36 -11.83 -22.13
CA GLY A 58 29.79 -10.87 -23.08
C GLY A 58 29.02 -9.71 -22.43
N MET A 59 29.16 -9.52 -21.12
CA MET A 59 28.60 -8.39 -20.37
C MET A 59 29.72 -7.52 -19.79
N MET A 60 29.54 -6.21 -19.83
CA MET A 60 30.44 -5.26 -19.15
C MET A 60 30.12 -5.20 -17.66
N VAL A 61 30.98 -5.80 -16.84
CA VAL A 61 30.81 -5.94 -15.39
C VAL A 61 31.76 -4.99 -14.65
N PRO A 62 31.28 -4.21 -13.65
CA PRO A 62 32.17 -3.39 -12.83
C PRO A 62 33.19 -4.22 -12.03
N ASP A 63 34.42 -3.75 -11.92
CA ASP A 63 35.45 -4.38 -11.09
C ASP A 63 34.98 -4.46 -9.62
N GLY A 64 35.01 -5.68 -9.06
CA GLY A 64 34.50 -5.97 -7.71
C GLY A 64 32.98 -6.14 -7.61
N TYR A 65 32.21 -6.02 -8.70
CA TYR A 65 30.79 -6.38 -8.71
C TYR A 65 30.62 -7.90 -8.87
N THR A 66 30.40 -8.61 -7.76
CA THR A 66 29.95 -10.00 -7.82
C THR A 66 28.46 -10.05 -8.16
N ALA A 67 28.15 -10.30 -9.44
CA ALA A 67 26.78 -10.58 -9.86
C ALA A 67 26.21 -11.78 -9.09
N ARG A 68 25.02 -11.66 -8.52
CA ARG A 68 24.34 -12.83 -7.94
C ARG A 68 23.94 -13.76 -9.08
N GLN A 69 24.45 -14.99 -9.06
CA GLN A 69 23.98 -16.03 -9.98
C GLN A 69 22.51 -16.33 -9.72
N ILE A 70 21.62 -15.81 -10.57
CA ILE A 70 20.22 -16.21 -10.60
C ILE A 70 20.18 -17.56 -11.30
N ARG A 71 19.90 -18.62 -10.55
CA ARG A 71 19.63 -19.93 -11.16
C ARG A 71 18.18 -19.92 -11.66
N PRO A 72 17.87 -20.47 -12.84
CA PRO A 72 16.50 -20.70 -13.24
C PRO A 72 15.80 -21.58 -12.20
N ALA A 73 14.57 -21.21 -11.82
CA ALA A 73 13.74 -22.04 -10.96
C ALA A 73 13.40 -23.35 -11.69
N ALA A 74 13.53 -24.49 -11.02
CA ALA A 74 13.21 -25.80 -11.61
C ALA A 74 11.72 -25.93 -12.00
N ARG A 75 10.85 -25.17 -11.34
CA ARG A 75 9.41 -25.08 -11.55
C ARG A 75 8.95 -23.62 -11.39
N ALA A 76 7.84 -23.26 -12.01
CA ALA A 76 7.29 -21.91 -12.02
C ALA A 76 6.38 -21.62 -10.81
N ASP A 77 6.80 -22.06 -9.62
CA ASP A 77 6.13 -21.76 -8.35
C ASP A 77 6.90 -20.71 -7.54
N VAL A 78 6.22 -20.04 -6.61
CA VAL A 78 6.75 -18.89 -5.86
C VAL A 78 7.91 -19.29 -4.95
N VAL A 79 7.87 -20.49 -4.35
CA VAL A 79 8.88 -20.94 -3.38
C VAL A 79 10.16 -21.35 -4.11
N THR A 80 10.06 -22.14 -5.19
CA THR A 80 11.21 -22.50 -6.03
C THR A 80 11.84 -21.27 -6.67
N MET A 81 11.04 -20.28 -7.10
CA MET A 81 11.56 -18.99 -7.58
C MET A 81 12.29 -18.22 -6.48
N ALA A 82 11.71 -18.11 -5.28
CA ALA A 82 12.33 -17.40 -4.17
C ALA A 82 13.66 -18.03 -3.73
N ARG A 83 13.73 -19.37 -3.69
CA ARG A 83 14.97 -20.15 -3.45
C ARG A 83 16.02 -19.91 -4.52
N ALA A 84 15.64 -19.99 -5.79
CA ALA A 84 16.58 -19.86 -6.91
C ALA A 84 17.18 -18.42 -7.03
N MET A 85 16.51 -17.43 -6.45
CA MET A 85 17.00 -16.04 -6.31
C MET A 85 17.74 -15.75 -4.98
N ASN A 86 17.58 -16.57 -3.95
CA ASN A 86 18.12 -16.34 -2.60
C ASN A 86 18.69 -17.64 -2.00
N HIS A 87 20.01 -17.78 -2.02
CA HIS A 87 20.73 -18.93 -1.45
C HIS A 87 20.52 -19.12 0.06
N ASP A 88 20.11 -18.07 0.78
CA ASP A 88 19.80 -18.06 2.21
C ASP A 88 18.30 -17.84 2.50
N PHE A 89 17.44 -18.26 1.56
CA PHE A 89 15.98 -18.13 1.63
C PHE A 89 15.41 -18.68 2.95
N ALA A 90 15.70 -19.94 3.30
CA ALA A 90 15.06 -20.60 4.43
C ALA A 90 15.42 -19.99 5.81
N PRO A 91 16.70 -19.73 6.14
CA PRO A 91 17.06 -19.00 7.36
C PRO A 91 16.44 -17.61 7.44
N LYS A 92 16.37 -16.87 6.32
CA LYS A 92 15.75 -15.54 6.28
C LYS A 92 14.23 -15.58 6.45
N ALA A 93 13.56 -16.55 5.82
CA ALA A 93 12.13 -16.74 5.95
C ALA A 93 11.77 -17.05 7.41
N LYS A 94 12.49 -17.97 8.06
CA LYS A 94 12.35 -18.22 9.51
C LYS A 94 12.56 -16.94 10.33
N ALA A 95 13.66 -16.22 10.14
CA ALA A 95 13.94 -14.99 10.90
C ALA A 95 12.91 -13.86 10.69
N MET A 96 12.27 -13.81 9.52
CA MET A 96 11.16 -12.89 9.23
C MET A 96 9.91 -13.27 10.03
N PHE A 97 9.48 -14.53 9.94
CA PHE A 97 8.22 -15.01 10.54
C PHE A 97 8.34 -15.50 11.99
N GLN A 98 9.54 -15.53 12.60
CA GLN A 98 9.75 -16.02 13.98
C GLN A 98 8.80 -15.37 14.99
N SER A 99 8.56 -14.07 14.87
CA SER A 99 7.61 -13.32 15.73
C SER A 99 6.17 -13.84 15.64
N GLU A 100 5.70 -14.24 14.46
CA GLU A 100 4.38 -14.85 14.26
C GLU A 100 4.34 -16.34 14.65
N ILE A 101 5.47 -17.06 14.52
CA ILE A 101 5.62 -18.44 15.01
C ILE A 101 5.52 -18.46 16.54
N ASP A 102 6.27 -17.60 17.22
CA ASP A 102 6.26 -17.47 18.68
C ASP A 102 4.86 -17.07 19.17
N ALA A 103 4.21 -16.12 18.49
CA ALA A 103 2.83 -15.70 18.76
C ALA A 103 1.82 -16.83 18.57
N ALA A 104 1.96 -17.65 17.53
CA ALA A 104 1.07 -18.78 17.28
C ALA A 104 1.22 -19.86 18.36
N HIS A 105 2.45 -20.21 18.74
CA HIS A 105 2.69 -21.14 19.85
C HIS A 105 2.11 -20.61 21.17
N GLU A 106 2.32 -19.33 21.49
CA GLU A 106 1.76 -18.70 22.69
C GLU A 106 0.22 -18.72 22.69
N ALA A 107 -0.41 -18.48 21.54
CA ALA A 107 -1.86 -18.49 21.40
C ALA A 107 -2.46 -19.90 21.61
N ILE A 108 -1.82 -20.93 21.06
CA ILE A 108 -2.21 -22.33 21.21
C ILE A 108 -2.04 -22.79 22.65
N GLU A 109 -0.90 -22.48 23.30
CA GLU A 109 -0.60 -22.86 24.69
C GLU A 109 -1.62 -22.27 25.69
N LYS A 110 -2.04 -21.02 25.47
CA LYS A 110 -2.87 -20.25 26.42
C LYS A 110 -4.37 -20.25 26.10
N ASP A 111 -4.76 -20.86 24.98
CA ASP A 111 -6.06 -20.68 24.33
C ASP A 111 -6.45 -19.19 24.24
N LEU A 112 -5.53 -18.36 23.74
CA LEU A 112 -5.75 -16.92 23.60
C LEU A 112 -5.10 -16.40 22.32
N TYR A 113 -5.92 -16.29 21.29
CA TYR A 113 -5.54 -15.86 19.96
C TYR A 113 -5.63 -14.33 19.90
N ILE A 114 -4.50 -13.69 19.60
CA ILE A 114 -4.40 -12.23 19.57
C ILE A 114 -3.96 -11.84 18.17
N SER A 115 -4.85 -11.19 17.43
CA SER A 115 -4.62 -10.92 16.02
C SER A 115 -4.85 -9.48 15.65
N TYR A 116 -4.15 -9.06 14.61
CA TYR A 116 -4.32 -7.80 13.93
C TYR A 116 -5.06 -8.07 12.62
N ARG A 117 -6.27 -7.53 12.47
CA ARG A 117 -7.05 -7.68 11.23
C ARG A 117 -7.97 -6.49 11.00
N GLN A 118 -8.43 -6.34 9.77
CA GLN A 118 -9.55 -5.45 9.48
C GLN A 118 -10.85 -6.09 10.01
N PRO A 119 -11.73 -5.33 10.69
CA PRO A 119 -13.06 -5.82 11.09
C PRO A 119 -13.86 -6.39 9.91
N GLY A 120 -14.51 -7.54 10.12
CA GLY A 120 -15.28 -8.23 9.08
C GLY A 120 -14.45 -8.99 8.04
N LYS A 121 -13.15 -9.23 8.29
CA LYS A 121 -12.33 -10.18 7.54
C LYS A 121 -12.21 -11.51 8.28
N ASP A 122 -12.16 -12.57 7.49
CA ASP A 122 -12.02 -13.99 7.85
C ASP A 122 -10.56 -14.47 7.92
N PHE A 123 -9.60 -13.57 7.71
CA PHE A 123 -8.18 -13.83 7.85
C PHE A 123 -7.50 -12.80 8.75
N ASP A 124 -6.50 -13.25 9.49
CA ASP A 124 -5.66 -12.39 10.32
C ASP A 124 -4.50 -11.83 9.48
N CYS A 125 -4.26 -10.52 9.59
CA CYS A 125 -3.18 -9.85 8.85
C CYS A 125 -1.81 -9.99 9.54
N TYR A 126 -1.80 -10.19 10.85
CA TYR A 126 -0.60 -10.46 11.65
C TYR A 126 -0.98 -11.10 13.00
N ARG A 127 -0.14 -12.00 13.51
CA ARG A 127 -0.32 -12.67 14.82
C ARG A 127 0.52 -11.98 15.90
N ILE A 128 -0.07 -11.71 17.06
CA ILE A 128 0.55 -10.88 18.10
C ILE A 128 0.86 -11.73 19.33
N GLY A 129 2.14 -11.88 19.66
CA GLY A 129 2.59 -12.46 20.93
C GLY A 129 2.81 -11.41 22.02
N SER A 130 3.22 -11.86 23.21
CA SER A 130 3.55 -11.03 24.39
C SER A 130 4.54 -9.89 24.10
N ASN A 131 5.44 -10.06 23.12
CA ASN A 131 6.43 -9.06 22.71
C ASN A 131 5.89 -7.99 21.75
N GLY A 132 4.68 -8.19 21.19
CA GLY A 132 4.07 -7.27 20.24
C GLY A 132 3.89 -5.88 20.83
N LYS A 133 4.21 -4.84 20.05
CA LYS A 133 4.18 -3.46 20.52
C LYS A 133 2.80 -2.84 20.42
N CYS A 134 2.38 -2.19 21.51
CA CYS A 134 1.26 -1.28 21.52
C CYS A 134 1.68 0.07 20.93
N PHE A 135 0.72 0.83 20.40
CA PHE A 135 0.87 2.23 19.99
C PHE A 135 1.49 3.14 21.07
N CYS A 136 1.46 2.76 22.36
CA CYS A 136 2.13 3.50 23.43
C CYS A 136 3.64 3.22 23.56
N GLY A 137 4.21 2.30 22.77
CA GLY A 137 5.62 1.89 22.80
C GLY A 137 5.93 0.68 23.69
N HIS A 138 5.02 0.34 24.61
CA HIS A 138 5.14 -0.81 25.53
C HIS A 138 4.68 -2.12 24.87
N THR A 139 5.19 -3.26 25.32
CA THR A 139 4.80 -4.60 24.86
C THR A 139 3.40 -4.98 25.38
N LEU A 140 2.79 -6.00 24.78
CA LEU A 140 1.55 -6.59 25.28
C LEU A 140 1.70 -7.10 26.73
N SER A 141 2.84 -7.69 27.07
CA SER A 141 3.14 -8.15 28.43
C SER A 141 3.21 -7.05 29.49
N GLU A 142 3.37 -5.78 29.09
CA GLU A 142 3.31 -4.59 29.96
C GLU A 142 1.87 -4.02 30.09
N HIS A 143 0.86 -4.71 29.55
CA HIS A 143 -0.55 -4.36 29.70
C HIS A 143 -1.28 -5.36 30.61
N VAL A 144 -2.40 -4.92 31.21
CA VAL A 144 -3.25 -5.77 32.05
C VAL A 144 -3.66 -7.01 31.26
N LYS A 145 -3.51 -8.20 31.86
CA LYS A 145 -3.83 -9.48 31.22
C LYS A 145 -5.31 -9.55 30.84
N PHE A 146 -5.60 -10.15 29.68
CA PHE A 146 -6.96 -10.43 29.25
C PHE A 146 -7.64 -11.46 30.16
N THR A 147 -8.89 -11.18 30.56
CA THR A 147 -9.68 -12.01 31.47
C THR A 147 -11.02 -12.46 30.87
N GLY A 148 -11.24 -12.28 29.56
CA GLY A 148 -12.51 -12.57 28.88
C GLY A 148 -13.64 -11.57 29.13
N LYS A 149 -13.47 -10.60 30.04
CA LYS A 149 -14.49 -9.59 30.38
C LYS A 149 -14.13 -8.17 29.96
N VAL A 150 -12.86 -7.90 29.66
CA VAL A 150 -12.34 -6.55 29.41
C VAL A 150 -11.35 -6.60 28.24
N ASN A 151 -11.78 -6.09 27.09
CA ASN A 151 -10.93 -5.97 25.89
C ASN A 151 -10.04 -4.70 25.95
N ARG A 152 -10.33 -3.80 26.89
CA ARG A 152 -9.51 -2.61 27.19
C ARG A 152 -8.35 -2.96 28.12
N LEU A 153 -7.34 -3.62 27.57
CA LEU A 153 -6.10 -3.94 28.30
C LEU A 153 -5.33 -2.64 28.53
N LYS A 154 -5.43 -2.05 29.72
CA LYS A 154 -4.67 -0.82 30.06
C LYS A 154 -3.18 -1.11 30.17
N CYS A 155 -2.34 -0.15 29.79
CA CYS A 155 -0.91 -0.25 30.04
C CYS A 155 -0.61 -0.10 31.54
N GLN A 156 0.31 -0.91 32.07
CA GLN A 156 0.74 -0.90 33.47
C GLN A 156 2.07 -0.17 33.69
N ALA A 157 2.74 0.24 32.60
CA ALA A 157 3.97 1.02 32.68
C ALA A 157 3.73 2.38 33.36
N ALA A 158 4.65 2.77 34.24
CA ALA A 158 4.54 4.01 35.01
C ALA A 158 4.37 5.23 34.09
N SER A 159 3.48 6.15 34.47
CA SER A 159 3.10 7.36 33.71
C SER A 159 2.43 7.15 32.33
N CYS A 160 2.17 5.90 31.90
CA CYS A 160 1.49 5.66 30.63
C CYS A 160 -0.02 5.90 30.73
N THR A 161 -0.59 6.74 29.84
CA THR A 161 -2.02 7.05 29.77
C THR A 161 -2.81 6.15 28.80
N CYS A 162 -2.25 5.00 28.42
CA CYS A 162 -2.83 4.11 27.43
C CYS A 162 -3.96 3.24 28.02
N ASP A 163 -5.20 3.54 27.61
CA ASP A 163 -6.43 2.90 28.11
C ASP A 163 -6.75 1.53 27.44
N ALA A 164 -6.07 1.16 26.35
CA ALA A 164 -6.27 -0.10 25.65
C ALA A 164 -5.06 -0.45 24.77
N PHE A 165 -4.66 -1.73 24.76
CA PHE A 165 -3.69 -2.25 23.80
C PHE A 165 -4.21 -2.08 22.38
N ALA A 166 -3.40 -1.46 21.53
CA ALA A 166 -3.65 -1.32 20.10
C ALA A 166 -2.33 -1.59 19.38
N TYR A 167 -2.23 -2.73 18.69
CA TYR A 167 -1.00 -3.16 18.04
C TYR A 167 -0.49 -2.10 17.06
N VAL A 168 0.80 -1.82 17.11
CA VAL A 168 1.51 -1.03 16.10
C VAL A 168 2.69 -1.85 15.59
N PRO A 169 2.90 -1.93 14.27
CA PRO A 169 4.13 -2.50 13.73
C PRO A 169 5.36 -1.82 14.34
N SER A 170 6.33 -2.65 14.70
CA SER A 170 7.60 -2.31 15.33
C SER A 170 8.80 -2.59 14.42
N ARG A 171 8.61 -3.34 13.33
CA ARG A 171 9.64 -3.65 12.32
C ARG A 171 9.17 -3.24 10.92
N PRO A 172 10.10 -2.87 10.01
CA PRO A 172 9.74 -2.50 8.64
C PRO A 172 9.17 -3.67 7.81
N ASP A 173 9.56 -4.92 8.09
CA ASP A 173 9.07 -6.10 7.37
C ASP A 173 7.60 -6.44 7.66
N GLU A 174 7.10 -6.13 8.87
CA GLU A 174 5.68 -6.26 9.25
C GLU A 174 4.74 -5.37 8.39
N VAL A 175 5.29 -4.36 7.72
CA VAL A 175 4.56 -3.41 6.85
C VAL A 175 5.07 -3.43 5.41
N GLY A 176 5.79 -4.49 5.02
CA GLY A 176 6.29 -4.67 3.66
C GLY A 176 7.47 -3.76 3.27
N GLU A 177 7.94 -2.88 4.15
CA GLU A 177 9.10 -1.99 3.93
C GLU A 177 10.46 -2.74 4.05
N PHE A 178 10.50 -4.05 3.76
CA PHE A 178 11.68 -4.91 3.93
C PHE A 178 12.93 -4.45 3.15
N TRP A 179 12.80 -3.53 2.20
CA TRP A 179 13.94 -2.90 1.52
C TRP A 179 14.72 -1.94 2.42
N LEU A 180 14.13 -1.45 3.51
CA LEU A 180 14.81 -0.55 4.45
C LEU A 180 15.96 -1.23 5.17
N THR A 181 15.80 -2.51 5.57
CA THR A 181 16.84 -3.31 6.24
C THR A 181 18.09 -3.55 5.38
N LYS A 182 17.97 -3.36 4.06
CA LYS A 182 19.08 -3.48 3.10
C LYS A 182 19.85 -2.18 2.88
N ARG A 183 19.44 -1.06 3.50
CA ARG A 183 20.13 0.23 3.36
C ARG A 183 21.37 0.28 4.27
N PRO A 184 22.54 0.71 3.76
CA PRO A 184 23.72 0.91 4.60
C PRO A 184 23.43 1.84 5.78
N GLY A 185 23.82 1.43 6.99
CA GLY A 185 23.60 2.21 8.21
C GLY A 185 22.14 2.25 8.72
N PHE A 186 21.25 1.40 8.22
CA PHE A 186 19.90 1.26 8.79
C PHE A 186 19.93 0.49 10.12
N ASP A 187 19.42 1.11 11.17
CA ASP A 187 19.23 0.48 12.49
C ASP A 187 17.74 0.18 12.71
N ALA A 188 17.39 -1.11 12.71
CA ALA A 188 16.03 -1.58 12.94
C ALA A 188 15.47 -1.18 14.32
N SER A 189 16.32 -1.03 15.35
CA SER A 189 15.87 -0.64 16.71
C SER A 189 15.33 0.79 16.77
N THR A 190 15.73 1.64 15.82
CA THR A 190 15.27 3.04 15.69
C THR A 190 14.03 3.18 14.81
N TRP A 191 13.64 2.15 14.06
CA TRP A 191 12.48 2.24 13.18
C TRP A 191 11.18 2.37 14.00
N ARG A 192 10.27 3.21 13.51
CA ARG A 192 8.96 3.45 14.11
C ARG A 192 7.94 3.64 12.98
N ALA A 193 6.78 3.00 13.10
CA ALA A 193 5.64 3.25 12.24
C ALA A 193 5.32 4.76 12.17
N LYS A 194 5.21 5.30 10.95
CA LYS A 194 5.04 6.74 10.69
C LYS A 194 3.60 7.12 10.34
N CYS A 195 3.20 8.31 10.79
CA CYS A 195 1.98 8.98 10.34
C CYS A 195 2.22 9.74 9.02
N LYS A 196 1.16 10.04 8.26
CA LYS A 196 1.19 10.92 7.07
C LYS A 196 1.67 12.35 7.39
N CYS A 197 1.65 12.76 8.67
CA CYS A 197 2.28 14.01 9.13
C CYS A 197 3.83 13.95 9.23
N GLY A 198 4.44 12.79 8.96
CA GLY A 198 5.89 12.55 9.01
C GLY A 198 6.41 12.07 10.37
N HIS A 199 5.73 12.43 11.47
CA HIS A 199 6.12 12.04 12.83
C HIS A 199 5.81 10.56 13.12
N PRO A 200 6.63 9.87 13.94
CA PRO A 200 6.38 8.50 14.35
C PRO A 200 5.21 8.37 15.35
N HIS A 201 4.69 7.14 15.50
CA HIS A 201 3.54 6.84 16.36
C HIS A 201 3.75 7.25 17.83
N ASP A 202 4.97 7.14 18.36
CA ASP A 202 5.32 7.52 19.74
C ASP A 202 5.25 9.05 20.01
N ARG A 203 5.20 9.87 18.93
CA ARG A 203 4.89 11.32 18.99
C ARG A 203 3.40 11.63 18.92
N HIS A 204 2.55 10.61 18.91
CA HIS A 204 1.10 10.74 19.01
C HIS A 204 0.64 10.28 20.40
N GLU A 205 -0.42 10.89 20.93
CA GLU A 205 -0.98 10.50 22.22
C GLU A 205 -1.65 9.11 22.13
N PRO A 206 -1.38 8.14 23.03
CA PRO A 206 -1.91 6.78 22.89
C PRO A 206 -3.44 6.67 22.87
N LYS A 207 -4.15 7.60 23.50
CA LYS A 207 -5.61 7.59 23.64
C LYS A 207 -6.34 8.19 22.44
N HIS A 208 -6.02 9.44 22.11
CA HIS A 208 -6.68 10.19 21.03
C HIS A 208 -5.94 10.15 19.69
N LYS A 209 -4.74 9.54 19.66
CA LYS A 209 -3.86 9.43 18.48
C LYS A 209 -3.50 10.79 17.84
N ARG A 210 -3.72 11.90 18.54
CA ARG A 210 -3.32 13.26 18.11
C ARG A 210 -1.80 13.41 18.19
N CYS A 211 -1.19 14.04 17.19
CA CYS A 211 0.24 14.36 17.21
C CYS A 211 0.54 15.43 18.26
N LYS A 212 1.64 15.29 18.99
CA LYS A 212 2.12 16.27 19.99
C LYS A 212 2.96 17.39 19.38
N GLU A 213 3.44 17.19 18.15
CA GLU A 213 4.43 18.05 17.48
C GLU A 213 3.84 18.86 16.31
N CYS A 214 2.58 18.59 15.90
CA CYS A 214 1.88 19.35 14.86
C CYS A 214 0.36 19.25 15.02
N SER A 215 -0.40 19.98 14.17
CA SER A 215 -1.88 20.02 14.19
C SER A 215 -2.59 18.73 13.72
N CYS A 216 -1.85 17.66 13.46
CA CYS A 216 -2.39 16.37 13.03
C CYS A 216 -3.29 15.76 14.13
N SER A 217 -4.58 15.68 13.84
CA SER A 217 -5.63 15.36 14.83
C SER A 217 -5.76 13.87 15.15
N ASN A 218 -5.34 12.98 14.25
CA ASN A 218 -5.41 11.53 14.39
C ASN A 218 -4.21 10.89 13.67
N PHE A 219 -3.77 9.70 14.11
CA PHE A 219 -2.73 8.95 13.43
C PHE A 219 -3.32 8.31 12.16
N ILE A 220 -2.73 8.65 11.02
CA ILE A 220 -3.09 8.12 9.71
C ILE A 220 -1.79 7.54 9.15
N SER A 221 -1.71 6.23 8.93
CA SER A 221 -0.45 5.56 8.57
C SER A 221 0.12 6.00 7.22
N ASN A 222 1.43 6.21 7.17
CA ASN A 222 2.18 6.44 5.92
C ASN A 222 2.70 5.13 5.30
N PHE A 223 2.07 4.01 5.63
CA PHE A 223 2.37 2.67 5.16
C PHE A 223 1.04 1.92 4.94
N SER A 224 1.12 0.76 4.30
CA SER A 224 0.02 -0.19 4.14
C SER A 224 0.36 -1.50 4.83
N CYS A 225 -0.66 -2.22 5.30
CA CYS A 225 -0.52 -3.57 5.80
C CYS A 225 -0.04 -4.52 4.69
N ALA A 226 1.02 -5.29 4.94
CA ALA A 226 1.60 -6.19 3.94
C ALA A 226 0.64 -7.31 3.48
N ALA A 227 -0.29 -7.73 4.35
CA ALA A 227 -1.23 -8.81 4.06
C ALA A 227 -2.47 -8.37 3.25
N CYS A 228 -3.00 -7.16 3.49
CA CYS A 228 -4.28 -6.72 2.92
C CYS A 228 -4.23 -5.39 2.16
N ASN A 229 -3.08 -4.72 2.09
CA ASN A 229 -2.83 -3.40 1.49
C ASN A 229 -3.60 -2.20 2.08
N ASN A 230 -4.48 -2.40 3.07
CA ASN A 230 -5.18 -1.31 3.76
C ASN A 230 -4.30 -0.62 4.81
N HIS A 231 -4.69 0.59 5.19
CA HIS A 231 -3.97 1.41 6.18
C HIS A 231 -4.15 0.89 7.62
N TRP A 232 -3.22 1.23 8.50
CA TRP A 232 -3.19 0.79 9.90
C TRP A 232 -4.48 1.12 10.65
N GLU A 233 -4.98 2.33 10.50
CA GLU A 233 -6.20 2.83 11.14
C GLU A 233 -7.51 2.14 10.68
N GLN A 234 -7.43 1.21 9.72
CA GLN A 234 -8.53 0.36 9.27
C GLN A 234 -8.52 -1.03 9.93
N HIS A 235 -7.61 -1.27 10.87
CA HIS A 235 -7.44 -2.54 11.57
C HIS A 235 -7.68 -2.38 13.07
N GLU A 236 -8.05 -3.48 13.71
CA GLU A 236 -8.19 -3.58 15.17
C GLU A 236 -7.36 -4.75 15.71
N THR A 237 -7.08 -4.72 17.02
CA THR A 237 -6.50 -5.87 17.74
C THR A 237 -7.63 -6.66 18.39
N PHE A 238 -7.77 -7.92 18.00
CA PHE A 238 -8.73 -8.86 18.55
C PHE A 238 -8.07 -9.72 19.62
N PHE A 239 -8.84 -10.07 20.64
CA PHE A 239 -8.46 -10.98 21.72
C PHE A 239 -9.57 -12.03 21.81
N GLU A 240 -9.26 -13.26 21.40
CA GLU A 240 -10.28 -14.29 21.17
C GLU A 240 -9.85 -15.62 21.80
N ARG A 241 -10.79 -16.34 22.41
CA ARG A 241 -10.66 -17.76 22.76
C ARG A 241 -10.79 -18.65 21.51
N GLY A 242 -10.27 -19.87 21.56
CA GLY A 242 -10.44 -20.84 20.47
C GLY A 242 -11.91 -21.08 20.12
N SER A 243 -12.76 -21.22 21.15
CA SER A 243 -14.21 -21.38 20.98
C SER A 243 -14.92 -20.18 20.35
N GLU A 244 -14.42 -18.95 20.55
CA GLU A 244 -14.95 -17.73 19.92
C GLU A 244 -14.54 -17.65 18.45
N ARG A 245 -13.35 -18.17 18.11
CA ARG A 245 -12.84 -18.27 16.74
C ARG A 245 -13.52 -19.37 15.94
N GLU A 246 -13.76 -20.53 16.54
CA GLU A 246 -14.53 -21.62 15.94
C GLU A 246 -15.94 -21.19 15.54
N GLN A 247 -16.63 -20.44 16.42
CA GLN A 247 -17.94 -19.83 16.11
C GLN A 247 -17.89 -18.87 14.92
N GLN A 248 -16.79 -18.12 14.78
CA GLN A 248 -16.52 -17.23 13.65
C GLN A 248 -15.92 -17.95 12.42
N LYS A 249 -15.69 -19.26 12.49
CA LYS A 249 -15.00 -20.08 11.46
C LYS A 249 -13.57 -19.62 11.16
N LEU A 250 -12.89 -19.06 12.16
CA LEU A 250 -11.51 -18.60 12.08
C LEU A 250 -10.53 -19.73 12.49
N PRO A 251 -9.28 -19.74 11.98
CA PRO A 251 -8.32 -20.79 12.31
C PRO A 251 -7.94 -20.83 13.81
N THR A 252 -7.84 -22.04 14.35
CA THR A 252 -7.37 -22.37 15.72
C THR A 252 -6.35 -23.51 15.66
N GLY A 253 -5.63 -23.75 16.76
CA GLY A 253 -4.66 -24.85 16.85
C GLY A 253 -3.58 -24.78 15.77
N GLU A 254 -3.25 -25.93 15.17
CA GLU A 254 -2.25 -26.03 14.08
C GLU A 254 -2.61 -25.17 12.86
N PHE A 255 -3.91 -24.98 12.56
CA PHE A 255 -4.35 -24.12 11.47
C PHE A 255 -4.10 -22.63 11.74
N TYR A 256 -3.89 -22.23 12.99
CA TYR A 256 -3.47 -20.87 13.33
C TYR A 256 -1.98 -20.62 13.01
N MET A 257 -1.15 -21.64 12.83
CA MET A 257 0.27 -21.44 12.49
C MET A 257 0.44 -20.69 11.16
N PRO A 258 1.48 -19.86 10.97
CA PRO A 258 1.71 -19.18 9.69
C PRO A 258 1.92 -20.19 8.55
N PHE A 259 1.38 -19.87 7.37
CA PHE A 259 1.39 -20.73 6.18
C PHE A 259 0.79 -22.13 6.36
N SER A 260 -0.21 -22.33 7.25
CA SER A 260 -0.90 -23.62 7.41
C SER A 260 -1.53 -24.15 6.12
N GLU A 261 -1.87 -23.24 5.21
CA GLU A 261 -2.36 -23.49 3.86
C GLU A 261 -1.27 -23.80 2.81
N LEU A 262 0.00 -23.64 3.16
CA LEU A 262 1.19 -23.96 2.35
C LEU A 262 2.20 -24.77 3.19
N PRO A 263 1.98 -26.07 3.42
CA PRO A 263 2.80 -26.91 4.32
C PRO A 263 4.30 -26.85 4.03
N ASP A 264 4.65 -26.79 2.75
CA ASP A 264 6.00 -26.53 2.25
C ASP A 264 6.60 -25.23 2.83
N MET A 265 5.94 -24.09 2.63
CA MET A 265 6.42 -22.81 3.16
C MET A 265 6.43 -22.80 4.69
N GLN A 266 5.46 -23.44 5.33
CA GLN A 266 5.42 -23.63 6.77
C GLN A 266 6.63 -24.41 7.29
N GLN A 267 6.99 -25.54 6.67
CA GLN A 267 8.17 -26.32 7.05
C GLN A 267 9.45 -25.48 6.93
N VAL A 268 9.57 -24.66 5.88
CA VAL A 268 10.69 -23.72 5.70
C VAL A 268 10.78 -22.72 6.85
N ILE A 269 9.69 -22.05 7.22
CA ILE A 269 9.75 -21.03 8.29
C ILE A 269 9.92 -21.64 9.69
N LEU A 270 9.37 -22.83 9.95
CA LEU A 270 9.49 -23.50 11.25
C LEU A 270 10.91 -24.04 11.46
N THR A 271 11.46 -24.73 10.45
CA THR A 271 12.78 -25.36 10.57
C THR A 271 13.93 -24.39 10.30
N GLY A 272 13.74 -23.45 9.37
CA GLY A 272 14.84 -22.66 8.76
C GLY A 272 15.60 -23.42 7.68
N SER A 273 15.08 -24.57 7.23
CA SER A 273 15.67 -25.47 6.25
C SER A 273 14.71 -25.78 5.12
N ASP A 274 15.21 -25.83 3.90
CA ASP A 274 14.50 -26.23 2.68
C ASP A 274 14.91 -27.63 2.18
N ALA A 275 15.64 -28.38 3.01
CA ALA A 275 16.20 -29.70 2.67
C ALA A 275 15.17 -30.84 2.64
N HIS A 276 14.06 -30.71 3.38
CA HIS A 276 13.03 -31.77 3.53
C HIS A 276 11.69 -31.46 2.85
N MET A 277 11.65 -30.39 2.06
CA MET A 277 10.48 -30.00 1.25
C MET A 277 10.05 -31.15 0.34
N PRO A 278 8.95 -31.86 0.64
CA PRO A 278 8.51 -32.94 -0.21
C PRO A 278 7.98 -32.35 -1.52
N SER A 279 8.00 -33.12 -2.61
CA SER A 279 7.58 -32.61 -3.93
C SER A 279 6.09 -32.82 -4.33
N PRO A 280 5.08 -33.15 -3.47
CA PRO A 280 3.78 -33.58 -3.97
C PRO A 280 2.92 -32.44 -4.52
N TYR A 281 3.01 -31.22 -3.98
CA TYR A 281 2.29 -30.07 -4.57
C TYR A 281 2.86 -29.65 -5.93
N LEU A 282 4.07 -30.12 -6.25
CA LEU A 282 4.80 -29.81 -7.46
C LEU A 282 4.48 -30.74 -8.64
N ASP A 283 3.63 -31.76 -8.43
CA ASP A 283 3.13 -32.69 -9.45
C ASP A 283 1.64 -32.48 -9.81
N ALA A 284 0.89 -31.75 -8.97
CA ALA A 284 -0.55 -31.51 -9.16
C ALA A 284 -0.90 -30.24 -9.98
N ALA A 285 0.07 -29.37 -10.26
CA ALA A 285 -0.17 -28.17 -11.07
C ALA A 285 -0.42 -28.55 -12.55
N PRO A 286 -1.58 -28.19 -13.15
CA PRO A 286 -1.85 -28.51 -14.55
C PRO A 286 -0.83 -27.81 -15.44
N ARG A 287 -0.08 -28.59 -16.21
CA ARG A 287 0.90 -28.08 -17.18
C ARG A 287 0.18 -27.17 -18.16
N ARG A 288 0.41 -25.85 -18.10
CA ARG A 288 -0.02 -24.94 -19.16
C ARG A 288 0.60 -25.44 -20.48
N PRO A 289 -0.19 -25.63 -21.56
CA PRO A 289 0.38 -25.98 -22.85
C PRO A 289 1.36 -24.89 -23.26
N SER A 290 2.54 -25.30 -23.69
CA SER A 290 3.58 -24.38 -24.18
C SER A 290 3.08 -23.65 -25.41
N ILE A 291 3.07 -22.31 -25.34
CA ILE A 291 2.87 -21.49 -26.54
C ILE A 291 4.10 -21.71 -27.41
N GLN A 292 3.93 -22.50 -28.48
CA GLN A 292 4.95 -22.64 -29.52
C GLN A 292 5.09 -21.28 -30.21
N GLN A 293 6.24 -20.62 -30.01
CA GLN A 293 6.65 -19.50 -30.83
C GLN A 293 7.12 -20.03 -32.19
N SER A 294 6.18 -20.39 -33.05
CA SER A 294 6.43 -20.56 -34.48
C SER A 294 6.56 -19.16 -35.11
N GLY A 295 7.77 -18.63 -35.14
CA GLY A 295 8.08 -17.45 -35.94
C GLY A 295 8.11 -17.83 -37.41
N ASP A 296 7.17 -17.32 -38.21
CA ASP A 296 7.46 -17.00 -39.60
C ASP A 296 6.65 -15.78 -40.07
N ILE A 297 7.35 -14.72 -40.47
CA ILE A 297 6.77 -13.56 -41.14
C ILE A 297 7.33 -13.55 -42.56
N ARG A 298 6.59 -14.16 -43.50
CA ARG A 298 6.48 -13.73 -44.91
C ARG A 298 5.43 -14.53 -45.69
N GLY A 299 4.41 -13.81 -46.14
CA GLY A 299 3.81 -14.03 -47.47
C GLY A 299 2.85 -15.21 -47.64
N ARG A 300 1.55 -14.91 -47.50
CA ARG A 300 0.65 -14.98 -48.67
C ARG A 300 -0.64 -14.19 -48.47
N ALA A 301 -0.85 -13.22 -49.35
CA ALA A 301 -2.17 -12.64 -49.60
C ALA A 301 -3.03 -13.62 -50.44
N ALA A 302 -4.31 -13.27 -50.61
CA ALA A 302 -5.34 -13.95 -51.40
C ALA A 302 -6.02 -15.18 -50.77
N ALA A 303 -7.09 -14.92 -50.00
CA ALA A 303 -8.34 -15.69 -50.00
C ALA A 303 -9.43 -14.92 -49.22
N LEU A 304 -9.92 -13.80 -49.78
CA LEU A 304 -11.01 -13.02 -49.19
C LEU A 304 -12.11 -12.82 -50.24
N GLN A 305 -13.03 -13.79 -50.33
CA GLN A 305 -14.38 -13.60 -50.88
C GLN A 305 -15.24 -14.84 -50.61
N THR A 306 -16.54 -14.62 -50.37
CA THR A 306 -17.59 -15.61 -50.01
C THR A 306 -17.38 -16.28 -48.63
N SER A 307 -18.39 -16.39 -47.76
CA SER A 307 -19.80 -15.98 -47.83
C SER A 307 -20.33 -15.55 -46.44
N ASN A 308 -21.31 -14.64 -46.43
CA ASN A 308 -22.07 -14.25 -45.22
C ASN A 308 -23.26 -15.20 -45.02
N ARG A 309 -23.44 -15.75 -43.81
CA ARG A 309 -24.77 -15.76 -43.16
C ARG A 309 -24.77 -16.19 -41.68
N ALA A 310 -25.54 -15.42 -40.90
CA ALA A 310 -26.13 -15.72 -39.58
C ALA A 310 -25.18 -15.92 -38.37
N ALA A 311 -25.58 -15.61 -37.14
CA ALA A 311 -26.56 -14.64 -36.61
C ALA A 311 -26.40 -14.58 -35.08
N ILE A 312 -26.71 -13.44 -34.44
CA ILE A 312 -26.83 -13.24 -32.98
C ILE A 312 -25.48 -13.37 -32.22
N GLY A 313 -25.04 -12.48 -31.33
CA GLY A 313 -25.62 -11.23 -30.85
C GLY A 313 -25.44 -11.09 -29.35
N TYR A 314 -24.49 -10.26 -28.90
CA TYR A 314 -24.59 -9.38 -27.72
C TYR A 314 -23.40 -8.40 -27.72
N GLU A 315 -23.71 -7.12 -27.56
CA GLU A 315 -22.81 -6.01 -27.90
C GLU A 315 -22.19 -5.41 -26.63
N GLN A 316 -20.85 -5.37 -26.55
CA GLN A 316 -20.15 -4.57 -25.54
C GLN A 316 -20.01 -3.13 -26.07
N GLN A 317 -20.56 -2.15 -25.35
CA GLN A 317 -20.36 -0.75 -25.70
C GLN A 317 -19.04 -0.20 -25.12
N PRO A 318 -18.15 0.36 -25.96
CA PRO A 318 -17.06 1.22 -25.50
C PRO A 318 -17.49 2.70 -25.41
N ASN A 319 -16.81 3.41 -24.52
CA ASN A 319 -17.05 4.80 -24.12
C ASN A 319 -16.85 5.81 -25.29
N PRO A 320 -17.75 6.79 -25.51
CA PRO A 320 -17.60 7.74 -26.63
C PRO A 320 -16.62 8.88 -26.33
N SER A 321 -15.58 9.01 -27.17
CA SER A 321 -14.70 10.17 -27.22
C SER A 321 -15.36 11.33 -27.97
N ILE A 322 -15.48 12.50 -27.34
CA ILE A 322 -16.07 13.70 -27.95
C ILE A 322 -15.09 14.34 -28.96
N ARG A 323 -15.55 14.56 -30.20
CA ARG A 323 -15.01 15.57 -31.12
C ARG A 323 -16.13 16.49 -31.57
N ASN A 324 -15.82 17.79 -31.65
CA ASN A 324 -16.68 18.79 -32.27
C ASN A 324 -16.76 18.56 -33.79
N ASP A 325 -17.91 18.89 -34.42
CA ASP A 325 -17.88 19.88 -35.50
C ASP A 325 -19.25 20.51 -35.81
N ARG A 326 -19.25 21.51 -36.70
CA ARG A 326 -20.26 22.59 -36.84
C ARG A 326 -21.48 22.33 -37.76
N SER A 327 -22.53 23.11 -37.47
CA SER A 327 -23.63 23.55 -38.36
C SER A 327 -24.68 22.45 -38.68
N THR A 328 -25.97 22.76 -38.87
CA THR A 328 -26.57 23.92 -39.58
C THR A 328 -27.75 24.60 -38.86
N ASN A 329 -28.27 25.65 -39.52
CA ASN A 329 -29.21 26.66 -39.05
C ASN A 329 -30.68 26.33 -39.44
N ALA A 330 -31.67 26.75 -38.63
CA ALA A 330 -32.91 27.47 -39.04
C ALA A 330 -34.21 27.15 -38.24
N ASN A 331 -34.67 28.17 -37.50
CA ASN A 331 -36.06 28.67 -37.40
C ASN A 331 -37.20 27.96 -36.61
N ASN A 332 -37.89 28.85 -35.86
CA ASN A 332 -39.34 28.92 -35.60
C ASN A 332 -40.02 27.99 -34.57
N ARG A 333 -40.20 28.50 -33.33
CA ARG A 333 -41.47 29.12 -32.85
C ARG A 333 -41.44 29.46 -31.34
N SER A 334 -41.87 30.67 -31.00
CA SER A 334 -42.36 31.07 -29.65
C SER A 334 -43.91 30.94 -29.62
N PRO A 335 -44.67 31.33 -28.56
CA PRO A 335 -44.30 31.85 -27.22
C PRO A 335 -45.16 31.29 -26.03
N VAL A 336 -45.02 31.91 -24.84
CA VAL A 336 -46.10 32.31 -23.86
C VAL A 336 -46.03 31.74 -22.40
N ARG A 337 -46.24 32.67 -21.44
CA ARG A 337 -46.59 32.58 -19.98
C ARG A 337 -45.50 32.27 -18.91
N GLY A 338 -45.27 33.25 -18.02
CA GLY A 338 -44.80 33.09 -16.62
C GLY A 338 -45.99 33.13 -15.64
N PRO A 339 -45.94 33.74 -14.42
CA PRO A 339 -44.83 34.43 -13.71
C PRO A 339 -44.78 34.15 -12.15
N LEU A 340 -44.18 35.09 -11.36
CA LEU A 340 -44.33 35.41 -9.90
C LEU A 340 -43.12 35.08 -8.97
N ARG A 341 -42.47 36.11 -8.36
CA ARG A 341 -42.47 36.59 -6.93
C ARG A 341 -41.87 35.56 -5.92
N GLY A 342 -40.98 35.81 -4.94
CA GLY A 342 -40.37 36.99 -4.25
C GLY A 342 -39.23 36.48 -3.30
N SER A 343 -38.71 37.14 -2.24
CA SER A 343 -38.85 38.52 -1.68
C SER A 343 -37.71 38.82 -0.64
N HIS A 344 -37.87 39.88 0.17
CA HIS A 344 -37.02 40.45 1.25
C HIS A 344 -36.77 39.53 2.48
N ARG A 345 -35.73 39.59 3.33
CA ARG A 345 -34.80 40.62 3.93
C ARG A 345 -35.25 41.22 5.29
N ALA A 346 -34.53 40.91 6.39
CA ALA A 346 -34.29 41.66 7.66
C ALA A 346 -33.36 40.79 8.56
N THR A 347 -32.28 41.20 9.28
CA THR A 347 -32.01 42.27 10.29
C THR A 347 -32.80 42.09 11.58
N GLU A 348 -32.19 41.63 12.68
CA GLU A 348 -31.35 42.37 13.67
C GLU A 348 -32.17 43.24 14.64
N GLU A 349 -32.20 42.81 15.92
CA GLU A 349 -32.00 43.60 17.14
C GLU A 349 -31.10 42.78 18.09
#